data_AF-R5NHY5-F1
#
_entry.id   AF-R5NHY5-F1
#
_cell.length_a   1.000
_cell.length_b   1.000
_cell.length_c   1.000
_cell.angle_alpha   90.00
_cell.angle_beta   90.00
_cell.angle_gamma   90.00
#
_symmetry.space_group_name_H-M   'P 1'
#
loop_
_entity.id
_entity.type
_entity.pdbx_description
1 polymer ?
#
loop_
_entity_poly.entity_id
_entity_poly.type
_entity_poly.pdbx_seq_one_letter_code
_entity_poly.pdbx_strand_id
1 'polypeptide(L)'
;MAKILSNDELAGFLKADYSARTINKESLLKRQWNIDMFNALDRRQLNYGKQEKRMLLYKTLEGEEVYIQYPGKESIENIKMPLDFRPKAKLKSGEYAIDLSFGTIWDILDEISNNHNAYLKYVATLFFRMGYMHEYAKIKENYDCEIVKINWGEESVGENEQILLEWYAIQLDDDVWYTLNDKIGWINLGNGQEISFEGFIKLVDLLFQNEDCKYYYKNVVIDKKGDYKLTNGRTNSSAANLFILNYLEGNVKLSKLLDEFQKSRGVPGIKKRDYSLVTDRIVINVDIESR
;
A
#
# COMPACT_ATOMS: atom_id res chain seq x y z
N MET A 1 -3.10 -6.60 -26.48
CA MET A 1 -4.29 -6.80 -25.64
C MET A 1 -3.86 -7.70 -24.51
N ALA A 2 -4.14 -7.31 -23.26
CA ALA A 2 -3.87 -8.17 -22.11
C ALA A 2 -4.71 -9.45 -22.19
N LYS A 3 -4.16 -10.57 -21.72
CA LYS A 3 -4.83 -11.88 -21.71
C LYS A 3 -5.17 -12.31 -20.29
N ILE A 4 -6.25 -13.08 -20.14
CA ILE A 4 -6.60 -13.74 -18.88
C ILE A 4 -5.66 -14.92 -18.67
N LEU A 5 -4.97 -14.93 -17.53
CA LEU A 5 -4.11 -16.01 -17.09
C LEU A 5 -4.91 -17.11 -16.39
N SER A 6 -4.49 -18.37 -16.58
CA SER A 6 -4.93 -19.47 -15.72
C SER A 6 -4.50 -19.25 -14.27
N ASN A 7 -5.13 -19.95 -13.32
CA ASN A 7 -4.77 -19.83 -11.90
C ASN A 7 -3.31 -20.24 -11.62
N ASP A 8 -2.79 -21.23 -12.36
CA ASP A 8 -1.41 -21.70 -12.23
C ASP A 8 -0.42 -20.68 -12.80
N GLU A 9 -0.72 -20.08 -13.96
CA GLU A 9 0.08 -18.99 -14.52
C GLU A 9 0.10 -17.78 -13.58
N LEU A 10 -1.08 -17.35 -13.10
CA LEU A 10 -1.20 -16.22 -12.17
C LEU A 10 -0.41 -16.48 -10.88
N ALA A 11 -0.52 -17.68 -10.30
CA ALA A 11 0.28 -18.08 -9.15
C ALA A 11 1.78 -18.07 -9.46
N GLY A 12 2.18 -18.51 -10.66
CA GLY A 12 3.56 -18.45 -11.13
C GLY A 12 4.13 -17.03 -11.20
N PHE A 13 3.37 -16.07 -11.74
CA PHE A 13 3.77 -14.66 -11.81
C PHE A 13 3.77 -13.95 -10.46
N LEU A 14 2.94 -14.41 -9.52
CA LEU A 14 2.85 -13.85 -8.18
C LEU A 14 3.78 -14.51 -7.16
N LYS A 15 4.42 -15.62 -7.54
CA LYS A 15 5.28 -16.41 -6.66
C LYS A 15 6.36 -15.53 -6.03
N ALA A 16 6.56 -15.73 -4.73
CA ALA A 16 7.63 -15.07 -4.00
C ALA A 16 8.24 -16.04 -2.99
N ASP A 17 9.54 -15.94 -2.77
CA ASP A 17 10.16 -16.59 -1.63
C ASP A 17 10.19 -15.63 -0.44
N TYR A 18 10.29 -16.16 0.78
CA TYR A 18 10.65 -15.41 1.98
C TYR A 18 11.91 -16.01 2.60
N SER A 19 12.99 -15.23 2.64
CA SER A 19 14.12 -15.49 3.54
C SER A 19 14.45 -14.23 4.34
N ALA A 20 14.59 -14.41 5.65
CA ALA A 20 14.94 -13.36 6.58
C ALA A 20 16.33 -12.76 6.29
N ARG A 21 17.22 -13.50 5.62
CA ARG A 21 18.58 -13.03 5.29
C ARG A 21 18.60 -12.10 4.09
N THR A 22 17.87 -12.43 3.03
CA THR A 22 17.91 -11.69 1.76
C THR A 22 16.83 -10.62 1.72
N ILE A 23 15.56 -11.00 1.94
CA ILE A 23 14.43 -10.09 1.72
C ILE A 23 14.38 -8.97 2.73
N ASN A 24 14.70 -9.23 4.00
CA ASN A 24 14.77 -8.14 4.96
C ASN A 24 15.83 -7.10 4.55
N LYS A 25 17.00 -7.55 4.06
CA LYS A 25 18.06 -6.63 3.65
C LYS A 25 17.66 -5.82 2.42
N GLU A 26 17.13 -6.47 1.38
CA GLU A 26 16.68 -5.81 0.16
C GLU A 26 15.51 -4.85 0.44
N SER A 27 14.53 -5.30 1.21
CA SER A 27 13.38 -4.50 1.62
C SER A 27 13.83 -3.24 2.36
N LEU A 28 14.76 -3.35 3.32
CA LEU A 28 15.27 -2.20 4.05
C LEU A 28 15.94 -1.17 3.11
N LEU A 29 16.72 -1.63 2.13
CA LEU A 29 17.37 -0.74 1.17
C LEU A 29 16.35 -0.03 0.28
N LYS A 30 15.35 -0.75 -0.25
CA LYS A 30 14.29 -0.15 -1.08
C LYS A 30 13.42 0.83 -0.29
N ARG A 31 13.03 0.45 0.93
CA ARG A 31 12.24 1.31 1.83
C ARG A 31 13.01 2.58 2.16
N GLN A 32 14.29 2.47 2.52
CA GLN A 32 15.13 3.65 2.80
C GLN A 32 15.23 4.56 1.58
N TRP A 33 15.46 4.00 0.39
CA TRP A 33 15.49 4.79 -0.85
C TRP A 33 14.19 5.56 -1.07
N ASN A 34 13.03 4.88 -0.97
CA ASN A 34 11.75 5.56 -1.14
C ASN A 34 11.51 6.62 -0.06
N ILE A 35 11.84 6.33 1.20
CA ILE A 35 11.74 7.30 2.29
C ILE A 35 12.54 8.55 1.96
N ASP A 36 13.80 8.41 1.53
CA ASP A 36 14.67 9.55 1.21
C ASP A 36 14.08 10.38 0.07
N MET A 37 13.57 9.72 -0.97
CA MET A 37 13.03 10.38 -2.16
C MET A 37 11.69 11.08 -1.90
N PHE A 38 10.77 10.45 -1.15
CA PHE A 38 9.47 11.06 -0.81
C PHE A 38 9.63 12.16 0.26
N ASN A 39 10.55 12.00 1.21
CA ASN A 39 10.80 13.02 2.22
C ASN A 39 11.54 14.25 1.67
N ALA A 40 12.23 14.11 0.54
CA ALA A 40 12.89 15.21 -0.17
C ALA A 40 11.92 16.08 -0.99
N LEU A 41 10.65 15.68 -1.15
CA LEU A 41 9.64 16.47 -1.86
C LEU A 41 9.45 17.84 -1.21
N ASP A 42 9.47 18.90 -2.03
CA ASP A 42 9.36 20.27 -1.54
C ASP A 42 7.97 20.54 -0.94
N ARG A 43 7.99 21.00 0.32
CA ARG A 43 6.80 21.33 1.13
C ARG A 43 6.76 22.79 1.54
N ARG A 44 7.70 23.62 1.04
CA ARG A 44 7.70 25.07 1.33
C ARG A 44 6.38 25.66 0.87
N GLN A 45 5.77 26.49 1.74
CA GLN A 45 4.49 27.16 1.49
C GLN A 45 3.28 26.22 1.33
N LEU A 46 3.41 24.92 1.61
CA LEU A 46 2.27 24.01 1.66
C LEU A 46 1.70 23.91 3.09
N ASN A 47 0.39 23.75 3.19
CA ASN A 47 -0.33 23.59 4.45
C ASN A 47 -1.60 22.76 4.23
N TYR A 48 -1.80 21.77 5.09
CA TYR A 48 -2.95 20.87 5.01
C TYR A 48 -4.27 21.65 5.09
N GLY A 49 -5.22 21.30 4.21
CA GLY A 49 -6.52 21.94 4.12
C GLY A 49 -6.50 23.36 3.57
N LYS A 50 -5.38 23.83 2.99
CA LYS A 50 -5.25 25.18 2.42
C LYS A 50 -4.57 25.19 1.05
N GLN A 51 -3.31 24.76 1.01
CA GLN A 51 -2.51 24.71 -0.20
C GLN A 51 -1.65 23.45 -0.14
N GLU A 52 -1.99 22.49 -0.97
CA GLU A 52 -1.35 21.18 -1.02
C GLU A 52 -0.81 20.95 -2.42
N LYS A 53 0.02 19.92 -2.58
CA LYS A 53 0.47 19.44 -3.88
C LYS A 53 -0.01 18.02 -4.07
N ARG A 54 -0.52 17.73 -5.26
CA ARG A 54 -0.95 16.39 -5.66
C ARG A 54 -0.09 15.91 -6.82
N MET A 55 0.51 14.73 -6.68
CA MET A 55 1.44 14.14 -7.65
C MET A 55 0.86 12.82 -8.15
N LEU A 56 0.68 12.69 -9.46
CA LEU A 56 0.17 11.49 -10.11
C LEU A 56 1.27 10.44 -10.19
N LEU A 57 1.09 9.28 -9.55
CA LEU A 57 2.11 8.23 -9.51
C LEU A 57 1.76 6.99 -10.32
N TYR A 58 0.47 6.70 -10.49
CA TYR A 58 0.02 5.57 -11.28
C TYR A 58 -1.18 5.91 -12.15
N LYS A 59 -1.27 5.27 -13.32
CA LYS A 59 -2.51 5.07 -14.08
C LYS A 59 -2.83 3.59 -14.09
N THR A 60 -4.10 3.23 -13.94
CA THR A 60 -4.55 1.82 -13.98
C THR A 60 -5.00 1.42 -15.39
N LEU A 61 -5.18 0.12 -15.62
CA LEU A 61 -5.74 -0.38 -16.87
C LEU A 61 -7.18 0.12 -17.13
N GLU A 62 -7.94 0.41 -16.07
CA GLU A 62 -9.29 0.96 -16.15
C GLU A 62 -9.33 2.49 -16.29
N GLY A 63 -8.17 3.14 -16.32
CA GLY A 63 -8.04 4.59 -16.52
C GLY A 63 -8.17 5.42 -15.25
N GLU A 64 -8.08 4.82 -14.06
CA GLU A 64 -8.00 5.56 -12.80
C GLU A 64 -6.62 6.18 -12.64
N GLU A 65 -6.59 7.35 -12.01
CA GLU A 65 -5.36 8.09 -11.73
C GLU A 65 -5.10 8.05 -10.21
N VAL A 66 -3.98 7.48 -9.78
CA VAL A 66 -3.64 7.33 -8.36
C VAL A 66 -2.48 8.26 -7.99
N TYR A 67 -2.73 9.09 -7.00
CA TYR A 67 -1.87 10.20 -6.57
C TYR A 67 -1.41 10.03 -5.14
N ILE A 68 -0.38 10.79 -4.77
CA ILE A 68 -0.22 11.27 -3.40
C ILE A 68 -0.63 12.74 -3.32
N GLN A 69 -1.19 13.17 -2.19
CA GLN A 69 -1.48 14.56 -1.89
C GLN A 69 -0.88 14.95 -0.55
N TYR A 70 -0.09 16.02 -0.54
CA TYR A 70 0.70 16.41 0.60
C TYR A 70 0.75 17.93 0.82
N PRO A 71 0.87 18.40 2.07
CA PRO A 71 0.93 17.61 3.30
C PRO A 71 -0.42 16.99 3.68
N GLY A 72 -0.38 15.93 4.50
CA GLY A 72 -1.56 15.26 5.05
C GLY A 72 -1.99 15.80 6.42
N LYS A 73 -3.10 15.29 6.96
CA LYS A 73 -3.75 15.79 8.18
C LYS A 73 -2.83 15.71 9.41
N GLU A 74 -2.05 14.64 9.54
CA GLU A 74 -1.17 14.47 10.70
C GLU A 74 -0.01 15.47 10.70
N SER A 75 0.29 16.14 9.58
CA SER A 75 1.34 17.17 9.54
C SER A 75 1.03 18.38 10.42
N ILE A 76 -0.26 18.65 10.68
CA ILE A 76 -0.70 19.75 11.55
C ILE A 76 -1.17 19.25 12.92
N GLU A 77 -1.69 18.02 13.01
CA GLU A 77 -2.18 17.45 14.28
C GLU A 77 -1.05 16.84 15.12
N ASN A 78 0.04 16.41 14.48
CA ASN A 78 1.16 15.76 15.14
C ASN A 78 2.49 16.36 14.67
N ILE A 79 3.12 17.13 15.55
CA ILE A 79 4.44 17.76 15.31
C ILE A 79 5.53 16.75 14.95
N LYS A 80 5.35 15.46 15.28
CA LYS A 80 6.29 14.38 14.94
C LYS A 80 6.10 13.81 13.52
N MET A 81 5.07 14.22 12.79
CA MET A 81 4.71 13.69 11.46
C MET A 81 4.55 14.78 10.39
N PRO A 82 5.47 15.76 10.26
CA PRO A 82 5.33 16.87 9.30
C PRO A 82 5.40 16.42 7.83
N LEU A 83 5.88 15.19 7.58
CA LEU A 83 6.01 14.61 6.24
C LEU A 83 4.83 13.73 5.85
N ASP A 84 3.75 13.73 6.63
CA ASP A 84 2.50 13.03 6.29
C ASP A 84 2.00 13.45 4.89
N PHE A 85 1.42 12.49 4.20
CA PHE A 85 0.70 12.65 2.93
C PHE A 85 -0.45 11.63 2.87
N ARG A 86 -1.38 11.80 1.94
CA ARG A 86 -2.46 10.83 1.72
C ARG A 86 -2.53 10.36 0.28
N PRO A 87 -2.75 9.07 0.03
CA PRO A 87 -3.13 8.60 -1.30
C PRO A 87 -4.47 9.20 -1.72
N LYS A 88 -4.63 9.49 -3.00
CA LYS A 88 -5.91 9.87 -3.63
C LYS A 88 -6.08 9.08 -4.91
N ALA A 89 -7.29 8.68 -5.25
CA ALA A 89 -7.59 8.13 -6.56
C ALA A 89 -8.65 8.99 -7.23
N LYS A 90 -8.44 9.33 -8.49
CA LYS A 90 -9.48 9.84 -9.37
C LYS A 90 -10.05 8.65 -10.13
N LEU A 91 -11.33 8.40 -9.90
CA LEU A 91 -12.08 7.30 -10.47
C LEU A 91 -12.29 7.52 -11.97
N LYS A 92 -12.69 6.46 -12.68
CA LYS A 92 -13.07 6.52 -14.10
C LYS A 92 -14.19 7.53 -14.38
N SER A 93 -15.06 7.78 -13.41
CA SER A 93 -16.10 8.82 -13.48
C SER A 93 -15.54 10.25 -13.47
N GLY A 94 -14.29 10.43 -13.08
CA GLY A 94 -13.63 11.72 -12.87
C GLY A 94 -13.71 12.24 -11.43
N GLU A 95 -14.51 11.59 -10.57
CA GLU A 95 -14.62 11.94 -9.15
C GLU A 95 -13.41 11.42 -8.34
N TYR A 96 -13.08 12.09 -7.24
CA TYR A 96 -12.10 11.56 -6.30
C TYR A 96 -12.74 10.55 -5.34
N ALA A 97 -12.07 9.41 -5.18
CA ALA A 97 -12.40 8.40 -4.20
C ALA A 97 -12.30 8.96 -2.77
N ILE A 98 -13.10 8.40 -1.87
CA ILE A 98 -12.95 8.62 -0.43
C ILE A 98 -11.55 8.24 0.05
N ASP A 99 -11.12 8.89 1.14
CA ASP A 99 -9.84 8.55 1.78
C ASP A 99 -9.98 7.21 2.52
N LEU A 100 -9.08 6.26 2.25
CA LEU A 100 -9.13 4.94 2.86
C LEU A 100 -8.54 4.94 4.26
N SER A 101 -9.32 4.47 5.23
CA SER A 101 -8.82 4.11 6.56
C SER A 101 -8.42 2.62 6.59
N PHE A 102 -7.61 2.21 7.58
CA PHE A 102 -7.33 0.79 7.79
C PHE A 102 -8.61 -0.02 8.07
N GLY A 103 -9.59 0.54 8.77
CA GLY A 103 -10.88 -0.11 8.97
C GLY A 103 -11.60 -0.36 7.64
N THR A 104 -11.61 0.64 6.76
CA THR A 104 -12.18 0.52 5.41
C THR A 104 -11.47 -0.54 4.58
N ILE A 105 -10.15 -0.65 4.68
CA ILE A 105 -9.39 -1.74 4.03
C ILE A 105 -9.87 -3.09 4.57
N TRP A 106 -10.08 -3.24 5.87
CA TRP A 106 -10.52 -4.51 6.46
C TRP A 106 -11.94 -4.89 6.05
N ASP A 107 -12.84 -3.92 5.98
CA ASP A 107 -14.21 -4.12 5.47
C ASP A 107 -14.19 -4.58 4.00
N ILE A 108 -13.34 -3.98 3.17
CA ILE A 108 -13.12 -4.40 1.78
C ILE A 108 -12.59 -5.83 1.71
N LEU A 109 -11.60 -6.18 2.55
CA LEU A 109 -11.06 -7.55 2.58
C LEU A 109 -12.12 -8.58 3.00
N ASP A 110 -13.00 -8.23 3.93
CA ASP A 110 -14.14 -9.07 4.33
C ASP A 110 -15.14 -9.25 3.18
N GLU A 111 -15.45 -8.18 2.45
CA GLU A 111 -16.32 -8.24 1.25
C GLU A 111 -15.72 -9.13 0.16
N ILE A 112 -14.42 -8.97 -0.14
CA ILE A 112 -13.71 -9.86 -1.07
C ILE A 112 -13.75 -11.31 -0.56
N SER A 113 -13.61 -11.53 0.75
CA SER A 113 -13.70 -12.88 1.31
C SER A 113 -15.08 -13.51 1.11
N ASN A 114 -16.15 -12.73 1.29
CA ASN A 114 -17.52 -13.22 1.16
C ASN A 114 -17.91 -13.49 -0.30
N ASN A 115 -17.43 -12.69 -1.24
CA ASN A 115 -17.83 -12.74 -2.65
C ASN A 115 -16.83 -13.50 -3.55
N HIS A 116 -15.55 -13.48 -3.19
CA HIS A 116 -14.41 -13.90 -4.03
C HIS A 116 -13.37 -14.73 -3.24
N ASN A 117 -13.83 -15.52 -2.26
CA ASN A 117 -12.97 -16.29 -1.34
C ASN A 117 -11.81 -17.05 -2.01
N ALA A 118 -12.06 -17.67 -3.17
CA ALA A 118 -11.07 -18.45 -3.92
C ALA A 118 -9.83 -17.65 -4.38
N TYR A 119 -9.92 -16.31 -4.36
CA TYR A 119 -8.88 -15.39 -4.80
C TYR A 119 -8.16 -14.66 -3.66
N LEU A 120 -8.54 -14.89 -2.39
CA LEU A 120 -7.91 -14.26 -1.22
C LEU A 120 -6.40 -14.52 -1.15
N LYS A 121 -5.95 -15.72 -1.52
CA LYS A 121 -4.52 -16.06 -1.61
C LYS A 121 -3.71 -15.11 -2.50
N TYR A 122 -4.31 -14.61 -3.58
CA TYR A 122 -3.65 -13.64 -4.46
C TYR A 122 -3.59 -12.26 -3.80
N VAL A 123 -4.66 -11.85 -3.12
CA VAL A 123 -4.69 -10.62 -2.30
C VAL A 123 -3.61 -10.69 -1.21
N ALA A 124 -3.55 -11.78 -0.46
CA ALA A 124 -2.54 -12.01 0.57
C ALA A 124 -1.12 -11.95 -0.01
N THR A 125 -0.91 -12.56 -1.18
CA THR A 125 0.39 -12.48 -1.88
C THR A 125 0.77 -11.04 -2.21
N LEU A 126 -0.17 -10.22 -2.69
CA LEU A 126 0.09 -8.81 -2.97
C LEU A 126 0.41 -8.02 -1.70
N PHE A 127 -0.32 -8.23 -0.60
CA PHE A 127 -0.01 -7.60 0.68
C PHE A 127 1.38 -7.99 1.20
N PHE A 128 1.79 -9.26 1.03
CA PHE A 128 3.15 -9.69 1.31
C PHE A 128 4.18 -8.94 0.44
N ARG A 129 3.98 -8.91 -0.88
CA ARG A 129 4.87 -8.21 -1.81
C ARG A 129 4.98 -6.73 -1.47
N MET A 130 3.86 -6.07 -1.13
CA MET A 130 3.84 -4.67 -0.70
C MET A 130 4.57 -4.45 0.63
N GLY A 131 4.40 -5.35 1.61
CA GLY A 131 5.05 -5.26 2.92
C GLY A 131 6.57 -5.33 2.88
N TYR A 132 7.10 -6.04 1.89
CA TYR A 132 8.53 -6.26 1.69
C TYR A 132 9.12 -5.56 0.47
N MET A 133 8.31 -4.87 -0.33
CA MET A 133 8.70 -4.31 -1.64
C MET A 133 9.35 -5.38 -2.55
N HIS A 134 8.79 -6.59 -2.48
CA HIS A 134 9.29 -7.75 -3.23
C HIS A 134 9.09 -7.49 -4.72
N GLU A 135 10.19 -7.60 -5.49
CA GLU A 135 10.22 -7.35 -6.93
C GLU A 135 9.72 -5.96 -7.38
N TYR A 136 9.72 -4.97 -6.48
CA TYR A 136 9.48 -3.60 -6.88
C TYR A 136 10.56 -3.14 -7.87
N ALA A 137 10.12 -2.48 -8.94
CA ALA A 137 10.98 -1.92 -9.97
C ALA A 137 11.38 -0.49 -9.61
N LYS A 138 12.64 -0.13 -9.87
CA LYS A 138 13.10 1.26 -9.69
C LYS A 138 12.71 2.05 -10.94
N ILE A 139 11.85 3.05 -10.76
CA ILE A 139 11.33 3.91 -11.82
C ILE A 139 11.90 5.31 -11.63
N LYS A 140 12.24 5.97 -12.73
CA LYS A 140 12.67 7.37 -12.76
C LYS A 140 11.94 8.11 -13.86
N GLU A 141 10.99 8.96 -13.47
CA GLU A 141 10.07 9.62 -14.39
C GLU A 141 9.80 11.06 -13.94
N ASN A 142 9.35 11.89 -14.89
CA ASN A 142 8.78 13.20 -14.58
C ASN A 142 7.28 12.98 -14.32
N TYR A 143 6.84 13.32 -13.11
CA TYR A 143 5.47 13.14 -12.69
C TYR A 143 4.70 14.45 -12.73
N ASP A 144 3.48 14.39 -13.27
CA ASP A 144 2.50 15.47 -13.24
C ASP A 144 2.17 15.83 -11.79
N CYS A 145 2.39 17.09 -11.44
CA CYS A 145 2.08 17.64 -10.14
C CYS A 145 1.19 18.86 -10.27
N GLU A 146 0.19 18.95 -9.41
CA GLU A 146 -0.74 20.07 -9.38
C GLU A 146 -0.81 20.70 -7.99
N ILE A 147 -0.90 22.04 -7.94
CA ILE A 147 -1.16 22.75 -6.70
C ILE A 147 -2.66 22.72 -6.42
N VAL A 148 -3.06 22.12 -5.30
CA VAL A 148 -4.45 22.02 -4.86
C VAL A 148 -4.70 23.09 -3.80
N LYS A 149 -5.55 24.07 -4.12
CA LYS A 149 -6.02 25.08 -3.18
C LYS A 149 -7.38 24.67 -2.63
N ILE A 150 -7.48 24.61 -1.31
CA ILE A 150 -8.67 24.14 -0.60
C ILE A 150 -9.29 25.32 0.14
N ASN A 151 -10.53 25.67 -0.22
CA ASN A 151 -11.29 26.74 0.42
C ASN A 151 -12.66 26.20 0.83
N TRP A 152 -12.98 26.23 2.12
CA TRP A 152 -14.27 25.77 2.65
C TRP A 152 -14.67 24.34 2.26
N GLY A 153 -13.67 23.47 2.02
CA GLY A 153 -13.88 22.08 1.60
C GLY A 153 -13.94 21.87 0.08
N GLU A 154 -13.92 22.94 -0.72
CA GLU A 154 -13.84 22.86 -2.18
C GLU A 154 -12.39 22.92 -2.65
N GLU A 155 -12.05 22.03 -3.57
CA GLU A 155 -10.73 21.98 -4.19
C GLU A 155 -10.73 22.75 -5.52
N SER A 156 -9.69 23.55 -5.71
CA SER A 156 -9.38 24.19 -6.99
C SER A 156 -7.96 23.83 -7.38
N VAL A 157 -7.80 23.39 -8.62
CA VAL A 157 -6.50 23.01 -9.18
C VAL A 157 -5.85 24.25 -9.79
N GLY A 158 -4.62 24.53 -9.36
CA GLY A 158 -3.81 25.66 -9.78
C GLY A 158 -2.78 25.28 -10.84
N GLU A 159 -1.57 25.81 -10.68
CA GLU A 159 -0.45 25.56 -11.60
C GLU A 159 -0.05 24.08 -11.61
N ASN A 160 0.29 23.60 -12.81
CA ASN A 160 0.87 22.30 -13.02
C ASN A 160 2.39 22.42 -13.17
N GLU A 161 3.11 21.50 -12.56
CA GLU A 161 4.55 21.35 -12.70
C GLU A 161 4.93 19.88 -12.91
N GLN A 162 6.18 19.66 -13.28
CA GLN A 162 6.76 18.32 -13.42
C GLN A 162 7.82 18.13 -12.33
N ILE A 163 7.72 17.05 -11.57
CA ILE A 163 8.73 16.67 -10.59
C ILE A 163 9.40 15.38 -11.05
N LEU A 164 10.73 15.43 -11.22
CA LEU A 164 11.53 14.23 -11.42
C LEU A 164 11.64 13.47 -10.10
N LEU A 165 11.07 12.26 -10.05
CA LEU A 165 11.16 11.36 -8.90
C LEU A 165 11.73 10.01 -9.33
N GLU A 166 12.65 9.48 -8.53
CA GLU A 166 13.21 8.14 -8.71
C GLU A 166 12.88 7.29 -7.49
N TRP A 167 12.07 6.25 -7.65
CA TRP A 167 11.59 5.45 -6.52
C TRP A 167 11.27 4.01 -6.93
N TYR A 168 11.15 3.13 -5.95
CA TYR A 168 10.72 1.74 -6.14
C TYR A 168 9.21 1.66 -6.08
N ALA A 169 8.58 1.24 -7.17
CA ALA A 169 7.13 1.11 -7.31
C ALA A 169 6.73 -0.36 -7.53
N ILE A 170 5.48 -0.70 -7.18
CA ILE A 170 4.92 -1.98 -7.55
C ILE A 170 4.67 -1.99 -9.07
N GLN A 171 5.31 -2.93 -9.76
CA GLN A 171 5.03 -3.21 -11.17
C GLN A 171 4.77 -4.70 -11.33
N LEU A 172 3.58 -5.00 -11.84
CA LEU A 172 3.20 -6.32 -12.33
C LEU A 172 2.82 -6.16 -13.80
N ASP A 173 2.96 -7.24 -14.56
CA ASP A 173 2.58 -7.26 -15.97
C ASP A 173 1.09 -6.96 -16.14
N ASP A 174 0.73 -6.31 -17.25
CA ASP A 174 -0.66 -5.97 -17.58
C ASP A 174 -1.57 -7.21 -17.57
N ASP A 175 -1.08 -8.38 -18.00
CA ASP A 175 -1.81 -9.65 -17.95
C ASP A 175 -2.20 -10.04 -16.51
N VAL A 176 -1.32 -9.75 -15.54
CA VAL A 176 -1.57 -10.02 -14.11
C VAL A 176 -2.64 -9.08 -13.58
N TRP A 177 -2.51 -7.76 -13.83
CA TRP A 177 -3.51 -6.79 -13.39
C TRP A 177 -4.88 -7.04 -14.05
N TYR A 178 -4.87 -7.29 -15.35
CA TYR A 178 -6.08 -7.59 -16.11
C TYR A 178 -6.78 -8.84 -15.56
N THR A 179 -6.03 -9.90 -15.28
CA THR A 179 -6.58 -11.14 -14.70
C THR A 179 -7.14 -10.93 -13.28
N LEU A 180 -6.46 -10.14 -12.45
CA LEU A 180 -6.91 -9.86 -11.08
C LEU A 180 -8.16 -8.98 -11.06
N ASN A 181 -8.20 -7.94 -11.91
CA ASN A 181 -9.39 -7.11 -12.10
C ASN A 181 -10.58 -7.94 -12.61
N ASP A 182 -10.37 -8.88 -13.53
CA ASP A 182 -11.42 -9.79 -14.02
C ASP A 182 -11.95 -10.73 -12.92
N LYS A 183 -11.04 -11.34 -12.14
CA LYS A 183 -11.42 -12.35 -11.12
C LYS A 183 -12.04 -11.76 -9.86
N ILE A 184 -11.54 -10.61 -9.40
CA ILE A 184 -11.99 -9.96 -8.15
C ILE A 184 -13.05 -8.90 -8.44
N GLY A 185 -13.00 -8.26 -9.61
CA GLY A 185 -13.97 -7.25 -10.01
C GLY A 185 -13.71 -5.87 -9.40
N TRP A 186 -14.78 -5.07 -9.40
CA TRP A 186 -14.81 -3.72 -8.84
C TRP A 186 -14.89 -3.77 -7.31
N ILE A 187 -14.09 -2.95 -6.66
CA ILE A 187 -14.03 -2.80 -5.22
C ILE A 187 -14.94 -1.66 -4.80
N ASN A 188 -15.94 -1.98 -3.99
CA ASN A 188 -16.80 -1.00 -3.36
C ASN A 188 -16.04 -0.26 -2.25
N LEU A 189 -15.87 1.05 -2.42
CA LEU A 189 -15.22 1.90 -1.43
C LEU A 189 -16.22 2.42 -0.38
N GLY A 190 -17.51 2.18 -0.56
CA GLY A 190 -18.60 2.81 0.19
C GLY A 190 -19.13 4.07 -0.51
N ASN A 191 -20.27 4.58 -0.03
CA ASN A 191 -20.96 5.76 -0.59
C ASN A 191 -21.25 5.69 -2.11
N GLY A 192 -21.37 4.48 -2.67
CA GLY A 192 -21.63 4.26 -4.09
C GLY A 192 -20.41 4.47 -5.00
N GLN A 193 -19.21 4.60 -4.44
CA GLN A 193 -17.97 4.69 -5.21
C GLN A 193 -17.34 3.31 -5.40
N GLU A 194 -16.87 3.05 -6.62
CA GLU A 194 -16.17 1.82 -6.99
C GLU A 194 -14.82 2.13 -7.63
N ILE A 195 -13.84 1.26 -7.41
CA ILE A 195 -12.51 1.33 -8.03
C ILE A 195 -12.09 -0.07 -8.49
N SER A 196 -11.26 -0.17 -9.53
CA SER A 196 -10.65 -1.43 -9.92
C SER A 196 -9.81 -2.01 -8.78
N PHE A 197 -9.67 -3.33 -8.74
CA PHE A 197 -8.81 -3.99 -7.76
C PHE A 197 -7.36 -3.50 -7.85
N GLU A 198 -6.85 -3.27 -9.06
CA GLU A 198 -5.55 -2.63 -9.30
C GLU A 198 -5.44 -1.25 -8.62
N GLY A 199 -6.44 -0.39 -8.82
CA GLY A 199 -6.49 0.94 -8.22
C GLY A 199 -6.51 0.89 -6.70
N PHE A 200 -7.29 -0.03 -6.12
CA PHE A 200 -7.29 -0.31 -4.67
C PHE A 200 -5.91 -0.72 -4.16
N ILE A 201 -5.23 -1.68 -4.82
CA ILE A 201 -3.90 -2.13 -4.40
C ILE A 201 -2.87 -1.01 -4.49
N LYS A 202 -2.89 -0.18 -5.54
CA LYS A 202 -2.01 0.98 -5.69
C LYS A 202 -2.25 2.04 -4.61
N LEU A 203 -3.51 2.27 -4.20
CA LEU A 203 -3.83 3.14 -3.07
C LEU A 203 -3.23 2.61 -1.75
N VAL A 204 -3.39 1.31 -1.47
CA VAL A 204 -2.85 0.68 -0.26
C VAL A 204 -1.33 0.71 -0.24
N ASP A 205 -0.65 0.49 -1.37
CA ASP A 205 0.81 0.61 -1.48
C ASP A 205 1.30 2.01 -1.07
N LEU A 206 0.65 3.05 -1.59
CA LEU A 206 1.00 4.44 -1.25
C LEU A 206 0.66 4.78 0.21
N LEU A 207 -0.39 4.18 0.78
CA LEU A 207 -0.68 4.30 2.21
C LEU A 207 0.48 3.70 3.05
N PHE A 208 0.99 2.54 2.66
CA PHE A 208 2.14 1.94 3.32
C PHE A 208 3.42 2.78 3.14
N GLN A 209 3.59 3.41 1.98
CA GLN A 209 4.68 4.35 1.77
C GLN A 209 4.59 5.56 2.72
N ASN A 210 3.38 6.07 2.98
CA ASN A 210 3.17 7.16 3.95
C ASN A 210 3.59 6.74 5.37
N GLU A 211 3.18 5.54 5.80
CA GLU A 211 3.56 5.00 7.11
C GLU A 211 5.08 4.92 7.28
N ASP A 212 5.82 4.48 6.25
CA ASP A 212 7.28 4.47 6.25
C ASP A 212 7.88 5.88 6.43
N CYS A 213 7.39 6.86 5.67
CA CYS A 213 7.87 8.24 5.73
C CYS A 213 7.64 8.86 7.11
N LYS A 214 6.43 8.70 7.67
CA LYS A 214 6.06 9.22 9.00
C LYS A 214 6.89 8.61 10.11
N TYR A 215 6.98 7.28 10.16
CA TYR A 215 7.70 6.61 11.24
C TYR A 215 9.20 6.81 11.15
N TYR A 216 9.77 6.92 9.95
CA TYR A 216 11.16 7.28 9.80
C TYR A 216 11.45 8.66 10.38
N TYR A 217 10.70 9.69 9.95
CA TYR A 217 10.92 11.05 10.42
C TYR A 217 10.77 11.16 11.95
N LYS A 218 9.71 10.56 12.50
CA LYS A 218 9.50 10.50 13.95
C LYS A 218 10.69 9.86 14.68
N ASN A 219 11.12 8.67 14.27
CA ASN A 219 12.13 7.92 15.02
C ASN A 219 13.55 8.46 14.82
N VAL A 220 13.91 8.85 13.59
CA VAL A 220 15.28 9.23 13.24
C VAL A 220 15.51 10.73 13.43
N VAL A 221 14.60 11.58 12.97
CA VAL A 221 14.79 13.04 12.98
C VAL A 221 14.38 13.63 14.34
N ILE A 222 13.20 13.26 14.84
CA ILE A 222 12.67 13.81 16.10
C ILE A 222 13.23 13.07 17.32
N ASP A 223 13.06 11.75 17.37
CA ASP A 223 13.46 10.94 18.53
C ASP A 223 14.95 10.54 18.50
N LYS A 224 15.69 10.89 17.43
CA LYS A 224 17.15 10.71 17.28
C LYS A 224 17.65 9.27 17.48
N LYS A 225 16.88 8.28 17.04
CA LYS A 225 17.28 6.86 17.07
C LYS A 225 18.22 6.54 15.91
N GLY A 226 19.52 6.66 16.16
CA GLY A 226 20.57 6.46 15.13
C GLY A 226 20.67 5.04 14.57
N ASP A 227 20.13 4.04 15.26
CA ASP A 227 20.11 2.62 14.86
C ASP A 227 18.73 2.14 14.40
N TYR A 228 17.84 3.05 14.01
CA TYR A 228 16.49 2.71 13.58
C TYR A 228 16.50 1.83 12.32
N LYS A 229 16.08 0.57 12.46
CA LYS A 229 16.05 -0.44 11.37
C LYS A 229 14.67 -0.57 10.72
N LEU A 230 13.96 0.54 10.54
CA LEU A 230 12.62 0.58 9.92
C LEU A 230 11.65 -0.46 10.54
N THR A 231 11.67 -0.59 11.87
CA THR A 231 10.92 -1.60 12.64
C THR A 231 9.41 -1.35 12.68
N ASN A 232 8.95 -0.24 12.11
CA ASN A 232 7.56 0.20 12.01
C ASN A 232 7.30 0.68 10.57
N GLY A 233 6.03 0.87 10.23
CA GLY A 233 5.60 1.32 8.91
C GLY A 233 5.03 0.19 8.06
N ARG A 234 5.32 0.22 6.76
CA ARG A 234 4.84 -0.69 5.71
C ARG A 234 4.82 -2.16 6.12
N THR A 235 5.92 -2.70 6.67
CA THR A 235 6.00 -4.13 7.00
C THR A 235 5.02 -4.51 8.11
N ASN A 236 4.78 -3.65 9.10
CA ASN A 236 3.82 -3.90 10.17
C ASN A 236 2.38 -3.72 9.68
N SER A 237 2.12 -2.68 8.89
CA SER A 237 0.81 -2.44 8.27
C SER A 237 0.42 -3.61 7.36
N SER A 238 1.33 -4.10 6.53
CA SER A 238 1.14 -5.30 5.72
C SER A 238 0.90 -6.54 6.59
N ALA A 239 1.69 -6.73 7.65
CA ALA A 239 1.54 -7.89 8.53
C ALA A 239 0.18 -7.95 9.23
N ALA A 240 -0.38 -6.80 9.61
CA ALA A 240 -1.72 -6.72 10.19
C ALA A 240 -2.80 -7.14 9.18
N ASN A 241 -2.71 -6.65 7.94
CA ASN A 241 -3.64 -7.03 6.87
C ASN A 241 -3.51 -8.51 6.48
N LEU A 242 -2.28 -9.04 6.42
CA LEU A 242 -2.04 -10.47 6.22
C LEU A 242 -2.65 -11.31 7.35
N PHE A 243 -2.60 -10.83 8.60
CA PHE A 243 -3.19 -11.55 9.72
C PHE A 243 -4.74 -11.57 9.65
N ILE A 244 -5.36 -10.49 9.16
CA ILE A 244 -6.79 -10.46 8.85
C ILE A 244 -7.12 -11.43 7.72
N LEU A 245 -6.37 -11.42 6.62
CA LEU A 245 -6.55 -12.39 5.52
C LEU A 245 -6.44 -13.84 6.01
N ASN A 246 -5.48 -14.11 6.91
CA ASN A 246 -5.33 -15.42 7.53
C ASN A 246 -6.55 -15.82 8.39
N TYR A 247 -7.23 -14.85 9.01
CA TYR A 247 -8.51 -15.09 9.68
C TYR A 247 -9.64 -15.34 8.68
N LEU A 248 -9.74 -14.53 7.62
CA LEU A 248 -10.77 -14.65 6.58
C LEU A 248 -10.69 -15.96 5.81
N GLU A 249 -9.48 -16.51 5.63
CA GLU A 249 -9.26 -17.86 5.09
C GLU A 249 -9.56 -18.99 6.09
N GLY A 250 -9.94 -18.68 7.34
CA GLY A 250 -10.31 -19.66 8.37
C GLY A 250 -9.12 -20.30 9.11
N ASN A 251 -7.89 -19.86 8.84
CA ASN A 251 -6.68 -20.39 9.49
C ASN A 251 -6.50 -19.88 10.94
N VAL A 252 -7.23 -18.83 11.32
CA VAL A 252 -7.21 -18.22 12.65
C VAL A 252 -8.62 -18.09 13.18
N LYS A 253 -8.84 -18.37 14.48
CA LYS A 253 -10.14 -18.16 15.14
C LYS A 253 -10.32 -16.69 15.51
N LEU A 254 -11.56 -16.20 15.50
CA LEU A 254 -11.90 -14.81 15.88
C LEU A 254 -11.34 -14.41 17.25
N SER A 255 -11.43 -15.29 18.26
CA SER A 255 -10.90 -14.99 19.60
C SER A 255 -9.41 -14.70 19.60
N LYS A 256 -8.64 -15.39 18.75
CA LYS A 256 -7.20 -15.16 18.58
C LYS A 256 -6.93 -13.90 17.77
N LEU A 257 -7.75 -13.60 16.77
CA LEU A 257 -7.66 -12.33 16.04
C LEU A 257 -7.77 -11.15 17.01
N LEU A 258 -8.86 -11.11 17.79
CA LEU A 258 -9.14 -10.03 18.74
C LEU A 258 -8.05 -9.89 19.82
N ASP A 259 -7.58 -11.02 20.38
CA ASP A 259 -6.52 -11.03 21.39
C ASP A 259 -5.19 -10.44 20.84
N GLU A 260 -4.80 -10.77 19.62
CA GLU A 260 -3.59 -10.22 19.00
C GLU A 260 -3.73 -8.73 18.69
N PHE A 261 -4.90 -8.28 18.19
CA PHE A 261 -5.17 -6.84 17.99
C PHE A 261 -5.11 -6.06 19.31
N GLN A 262 -5.66 -6.61 20.38
CA GLN A 262 -5.60 -6.00 21.71
C GLN A 262 -4.15 -5.91 22.22
N LYS A 263 -3.38 -7.00 22.15
CA LYS A 263 -1.99 -7.07 22.65
C LYS A 263 -1.03 -6.18 21.86
N SER A 264 -1.25 -6.06 20.55
CA SER A 264 -0.40 -5.29 19.64
C SER A 264 -0.79 -3.81 19.51
N ARG A 265 -1.83 -3.37 20.24
CA ARG A 265 -2.39 -2.01 20.13
C ARG A 265 -2.82 -1.66 18.71
N GLY A 266 -3.47 -2.61 18.04
CA GLY A 266 -4.08 -2.41 16.73
C GLY A 266 -3.23 -2.82 15.52
N VAL A 267 -1.98 -3.26 15.71
CA VAL A 267 -1.08 -3.61 14.59
C VAL A 267 -0.44 -4.98 14.82
N PRO A 268 -1.21 -6.08 14.73
CA PRO A 268 -0.70 -7.41 14.97
C PRO A 268 0.27 -7.85 13.86
N GLY A 269 1.19 -8.75 14.23
CA GLY A 269 2.04 -9.42 13.26
C GLY A 269 1.52 -10.81 12.92
N ILE A 270 1.77 -11.26 11.70
CA ILE A 270 1.60 -12.66 11.30
C ILE A 270 2.92 -13.44 11.50
N LYS A 271 2.83 -14.70 11.92
CA LYS A 271 4.01 -15.56 12.07
C LYS A 271 4.57 -15.87 10.68
N LYS A 272 5.89 -15.84 10.54
CA LYS A 272 6.57 -16.06 9.25
C LYS A 272 6.26 -17.43 8.62
N ARG A 273 5.98 -18.45 9.44
CA ARG A 273 5.57 -19.79 8.97
C ARG A 273 4.16 -19.81 8.37
N ASP A 274 3.33 -18.83 8.72
CA ASP A 274 1.95 -18.75 8.27
C ASP A 274 1.87 -18.01 6.91
N TYR A 275 2.99 -17.49 6.36
CA TYR A 275 3.04 -16.89 5.02
C TYR A 275 2.65 -17.87 3.94
N SER A 276 3.22 -19.07 3.94
CA SER A 276 2.87 -20.10 2.98
C SER A 276 1.46 -20.63 3.18
N LEU A 277 0.93 -20.56 4.40
CA LEU A 277 -0.44 -20.96 4.69
C LEU A 277 -1.44 -19.97 4.09
N VAL A 278 -1.30 -18.67 4.40
CA VAL A 278 -2.25 -17.62 3.96
C VAL A 278 -2.18 -17.28 2.47
N THR A 279 -1.15 -17.78 1.77
CA THR A 279 -0.96 -17.54 0.34
C THR A 279 -1.10 -18.80 -0.49
N ASP A 280 -1.57 -19.90 0.12
CA ASP A 280 -1.67 -21.22 -0.55
C ASP A 280 -0.37 -21.60 -1.27
N ARG A 281 0.76 -21.38 -0.57
CA ARG A 281 2.14 -21.62 -1.02
C ARG A 281 2.60 -20.83 -2.26
N ILE A 282 1.90 -19.77 -2.64
CA ILE A 282 2.42 -18.80 -3.61
C ILE A 282 3.62 -18.06 -3.01
N VAL A 283 3.55 -17.73 -1.72
CA VAL A 283 4.71 -17.24 -0.96
C VAL A 283 5.32 -18.38 -0.15
N ILE A 284 6.58 -18.73 -0.40
CA ILE A 284 7.24 -19.85 0.29
C ILE A 284 8.27 -19.32 1.30
N ASN A 285 8.10 -19.65 2.57
CA ASN A 285 9.15 -19.38 3.56
C ASN A 285 10.29 -20.40 3.47
N VAL A 286 11.30 -20.08 2.68
CA VAL A 286 12.46 -20.96 2.44
C VAL A 286 13.33 -21.16 3.69
N ASP A 287 13.27 -20.28 4.70
CA ASP A 287 14.01 -20.51 5.96
C ASP A 287 13.43 -21.65 6.80
N ILE A 288 12.15 -21.99 6.57
CA ILE A 288 11.39 -22.99 7.35
C ILE A 288 11.13 -24.25 6.53
N GLU A 289 10.78 -24.10 5.26
CA GLU A 289 10.37 -25.22 4.39
C GLU A 289 11.55 -25.97 3.74
N SER A 290 12.77 -25.42 3.81
CA SER A 290 13.98 -26.11 3.35
C SER A 290 14.63 -27.01 4.42
N ARG A 291 13.85 -27.55 5.37
CA ARG A 291 14.32 -28.44 6.45
C ARG A 291 13.51 -29.73 6.53
#